data_AF-A0A919HLX8-F1
#
_entry.id   AF-A0A919HLX8-F1
#
_cell.length_a   1.000
_cell.length_b   1.000
_cell.length_c   1.000
_cell.angle_alpha   90.00
_cell.angle_beta   90.00
_cell.angle_gamma   90.00
#
_symmetry.space_group_name_H-M   'P 1'
#
loop_
_entity.id
_entity.type
_entity.pdbx_description
1 polymer ?
#
loop_
_entity_poly.entity_id
_entity_poly.type
_entity_poly.pdbx_seq_one_letter_code
_entity_poly.pdbx_strand_id
1 'polypeptide(L)'
;MQETDHFASVRGARIVLLDDDGIRAAITGSWLAQMGWETARLSALSTSQLSERGVPAAEVPPGPQAEEISPAQLAQQLEESGTVVLDFTTSANFVARHIPGAWWLTRSQLRRPGGDPSRPTLRGDLRQQSAGLRGAGGGGLDR
;
A
#
# COMPACT_ATOMS: atom_id res chain seq x y z
N MET A 1 -18.11 9.06 9.20
CA MET A 1 -17.34 7.83 8.93
C MET A 1 -16.59 8.06 7.63
N GLN A 2 -15.31 7.70 7.57
CA GLN A 2 -14.45 7.94 6.41
C GLN A 2 -13.86 6.60 5.92
N GLU A 3 -13.50 6.50 4.64
CA GLU A 3 -12.79 5.37 4.04
C GLU A 3 -13.49 4.00 4.16
N THR A 4 -14.83 3.96 4.21
CA THR A 4 -15.58 2.70 4.42
C THR A 4 -15.34 1.70 3.29
N ASP A 5 -15.14 2.16 2.07
CA ASP A 5 -14.85 1.37 0.88
C ASP A 5 -13.49 0.66 0.91
N HIS A 6 -12.51 1.19 1.66
CA HIS A 6 -11.22 0.53 1.88
C HIS A 6 -11.33 -0.74 2.76
N PHE A 7 -12.36 -0.81 3.63
CA PHE A 7 -12.55 -1.93 4.56
C PHE A 7 -13.77 -2.80 4.25
N ALA A 8 -14.81 -2.22 3.63
CA ALA A 8 -16.03 -2.88 3.22
C ALA A 8 -16.24 -2.64 1.71
N SER A 9 -15.39 -3.25 0.89
CA SER A 9 -15.42 -3.04 -0.57
C SER A 9 -16.60 -3.74 -1.27
N VAL A 10 -17.27 -4.69 -0.59
CA VAL A 10 -18.41 -5.44 -1.13
C VAL A 10 -19.72 -4.74 -0.74
N ARG A 11 -20.40 -4.12 -1.70
CA ARG A 11 -21.71 -3.49 -1.47
C ARG A 11 -22.74 -4.55 -1.06
N GLY A 12 -23.52 -4.27 -0.01
CA GLY A 12 -24.50 -5.22 0.54
C GLY A 12 -23.89 -6.24 1.50
N ALA A 13 -22.58 -6.16 1.79
CA ALA A 13 -22.00 -6.94 2.87
C ALA A 13 -22.58 -6.56 4.23
N ARG A 14 -22.51 -7.51 5.16
CA ARG A 14 -22.87 -7.34 6.56
C ARG A 14 -21.65 -6.93 7.36
N ILE A 15 -21.80 -5.89 8.17
CA ILE A 15 -20.74 -5.38 9.03
C ILE A 15 -21.06 -5.75 10.48
N VAL A 16 -20.21 -6.56 11.10
CA VAL A 16 -20.30 -6.88 12.53
C VAL A 16 -19.35 -5.95 13.29
N LEU A 17 -19.90 -5.21 14.25
CA LEU A 17 -19.17 -4.24 15.07
C LEU A 17 -19.02 -4.77 16.49
N LEU A 18 -17.86 -4.52 17.07
CA LEU A 18 -17.54 -4.83 18.45
C LEU A 18 -16.80 -3.68 19.12
N ASP A 19 -16.96 -3.58 20.43
CA ASP A 19 -16.23 -2.71 21.33
C ASP A 19 -16.16 -3.35 22.73
N ASP A 20 -15.40 -2.73 23.62
CA ASP A 20 -15.24 -3.14 25.02
C ASP A 20 -16.20 -2.43 25.98
N ASP A 21 -16.86 -1.35 25.54
CA ASP A 21 -17.71 -0.47 26.35
C ASP A 21 -19.18 -0.39 25.89
N GLY A 22 -19.52 -0.98 24.75
CA GLY A 22 -20.86 -0.94 24.16
C GLY A 22 -21.26 0.38 23.49
N ILE A 23 -20.41 1.42 23.56
CA ILE A 23 -20.73 2.76 23.07
C ILE A 23 -20.22 2.95 21.64
N ARG A 24 -18.94 2.64 21.37
CA ARG A 24 -18.29 2.93 20.08
C ARG A 24 -18.92 2.14 18.94
N ALA A 25 -19.23 0.86 19.16
CA ALA A 25 -19.89 0.00 18.20
C ALA A 25 -21.32 0.46 17.92
N ALA A 26 -22.05 0.92 18.95
CA ALA A 26 -23.41 1.43 18.78
C ALA A 26 -23.44 2.72 17.94
N ILE A 27 -22.57 3.68 18.27
CA ILE A 27 -22.46 4.95 17.52
C ILE A 27 -22.06 4.67 16.06
N THR A 28 -20.99 3.90 15.87
CA THR A 28 -20.46 3.56 14.53
C THR A 28 -21.51 2.83 13.69
N GLY A 29 -22.24 1.88 14.29
CA GLY A 29 -23.29 1.11 13.63
C GLY A 29 -24.45 1.96 13.15
N SER A 30 -24.84 2.99 13.93
CA SER A 30 -25.91 3.90 13.52
C SER A 30 -25.54 4.75 12.30
N TRP A 31 -24.29 5.19 12.19
CA TRP A 31 -23.79 5.92 11.01
C TRP A 31 -23.71 5.02 9.78
N LEU A 32 -23.23 3.78 9.93
CA LEU A 32 -23.20 2.80 8.85
C LEU A 32 -24.61 2.46 8.34
N ALA A 33 -25.56 2.26 9.25
CA ALA A 33 -26.95 2.00 8.89
C ALA A 33 -27.55 3.17 8.10
N GLN A 34 -27.27 4.42 8.49
CA GLN A 34 -27.69 5.61 7.75
C GLN A 34 -27.08 5.70 6.33
N MET A 35 -25.89 5.13 6.12
CA MET A 35 -25.26 4.99 4.80
C MET A 35 -25.74 3.74 4.02
N GLY A 36 -26.76 3.04 4.54
CA GLY A 36 -27.40 1.89 3.91
C GLY A 36 -26.61 0.59 4.01
N TRP A 37 -25.76 0.43 5.04
CA TRP A 37 -25.11 -0.84 5.35
C TRP A 37 -25.96 -1.70 6.29
N GLU A 38 -25.94 -3.02 6.10
CA GLU A 38 -26.51 -3.96 7.07
C GLU A 38 -25.50 -4.14 8.21
N THR A 39 -25.87 -3.75 9.43
CA THR A 39 -24.97 -3.81 10.60
C THR A 39 -25.52 -4.72 11.69
N ALA A 40 -24.62 -5.41 12.36
CA ALA A 40 -24.90 -6.13 13.60
C ALA A 40 -23.87 -5.72 14.64
N ARG A 41 -24.28 -5.67 15.91
CA ARG A 41 -23.36 -5.43 17.03
C ARG A 41 -23.23 -6.71 17.83
N LEU A 42 -22.00 -7.11 18.09
CA LEU A 42 -21.71 -8.22 18.98
C LEU A 42 -21.74 -7.71 20.42
N SER A 43 -22.70 -8.19 21.21
CA SER A 43 -22.84 -7.86 22.63
C SER A 43 -22.25 -8.96 23.52
N ALA A 44 -21.98 -8.62 24.79
CA ALA A 44 -21.48 -9.56 25.80
C ALA A 44 -20.07 -10.12 25.52
N LEU A 45 -19.19 -9.27 25.01
CA LEU A 45 -17.76 -9.59 24.91
C LEU A 45 -17.09 -9.36 26.26
N SER A 46 -16.41 -10.38 26.78
CA SER A 46 -15.43 -10.19 27.84
C SER A 46 -14.12 -9.73 27.21
N THR A 47 -13.46 -8.73 27.79
CA THR A 47 -12.12 -8.31 27.37
C THR A 47 -11.11 -9.45 27.37
N SER A 48 -11.32 -10.47 28.21
CA SER A 48 -10.50 -11.70 28.22
C SER A 48 -10.57 -12.52 26.92
N GLN A 49 -11.63 -12.34 26.11
CA GLN A 49 -11.80 -12.99 24.81
C GLN A 49 -11.11 -12.24 23.67
N LEU A 50 -10.61 -11.02 23.93
CA LEU A 50 -9.97 -10.16 22.94
C LEU A 50 -8.44 -10.28 23.09
N SER A 51 -7.85 -11.32 22.50
CA SER A 51 -6.41 -11.61 22.62
C SER A 51 -5.55 -11.04 21.49
N GLU A 52 -6.14 -10.78 20.32
CA GLU A 52 -5.41 -10.32 19.14
C GLU A 52 -4.98 -8.85 19.31
N ARG A 53 -3.75 -8.53 18.91
CA ARG A 53 -3.16 -7.19 19.04
C ARG A 53 -2.44 -6.79 17.76
N GLY A 54 -2.63 -5.56 17.33
CA GLY A 54 -1.95 -5.00 16.16
C GLY A 54 -2.79 -5.08 14.89
N VAL A 55 -2.12 -4.91 13.75
CA VAL A 55 -2.75 -4.98 12.42
C VAL A 55 -2.76 -6.44 11.98
N PRO A 56 -3.92 -7.04 11.66
CA PRO A 56 -3.97 -8.40 11.13
C PRO A 56 -3.07 -8.55 9.90
N ALA A 57 -2.38 -9.68 9.80
CA ALA A 57 -1.64 -10.00 8.59
C ALA A 57 -2.60 -10.07 7.40
N ALA A 58 -2.22 -9.47 6.27
CA ALA A 58 -3.02 -9.58 5.06
C ALA A 58 -3.06 -11.03 4.59
N GLU A 59 -4.26 -11.56 4.37
CA GLU A 59 -4.43 -12.83 3.67
C GLU A 59 -4.10 -12.61 2.19
N VAL A 60 -2.88 -12.95 1.79
CA VAL A 60 -2.41 -12.85 0.41
C VAL A 60 -2.19 -14.24 -0.17
N PRO A 61 -2.54 -14.48 -1.45
CA PRO A 61 -2.15 -15.70 -2.14
C PRO A 61 -0.62 -15.90 -2.11
N PRO A 62 -0.12 -17.15 -2.12
CA PRO A 62 1.31 -17.39 -2.22
C PRO A 62 1.87 -16.69 -3.48
N GLY A 63 2.96 -15.95 -3.30
CA GLY A 63 3.66 -15.29 -4.40
C GLY A 63 4.31 -16.31 -5.34
N PRO A 64 4.60 -15.91 -6.60
CA PRO A 64 5.44 -16.72 -7.47
C PRO A 64 6.83 -16.89 -6.83
N GLN A 65 7.47 -18.05 -7.04
CA GLN A 65 8.87 -18.22 -6.66
C GLN A 65 9.74 -17.29 -7.49
N ALA A 66 10.64 -16.58 -6.82
CA ALA A 66 11.63 -15.71 -7.43
C ALA A 66 13.01 -16.09 -6.89
N GLU A 67 14.05 -15.86 -7.70
CA GLU A 67 15.42 -15.94 -7.23
C GLU A 67 15.69 -14.77 -6.28
N GLU A 68 16.16 -15.08 -5.08
CA GLU A 68 16.52 -14.07 -4.08
C GLU A 68 18.01 -13.74 -4.18
N ILE A 69 18.33 -12.45 -3.96
CA ILE A 69 19.70 -11.95 -3.90
C ILE A 69 19.89 -11.21 -2.58
N SER A 70 21.01 -11.45 -1.90
CA SER A 70 21.34 -10.73 -0.68
C SER A 70 21.77 -9.27 -0.98
N PRO A 71 21.65 -8.34 -0.03
CA PRO A 71 22.11 -6.96 -0.21
C PRO A 71 23.60 -6.85 -0.60
N ALA A 72 24.45 -7.73 -0.06
CA ALA A 72 25.88 -7.73 -0.37
C ALA A 72 26.16 -8.20 -1.81
N GLN A 73 25.46 -9.23 -2.28
CA GLN A 73 25.57 -9.69 -3.67
C GLN A 73 25.04 -8.64 -4.64
N LEU A 74 23.93 -7.98 -4.31
CA LEU A 74 23.40 -6.89 -5.12
C LEU A 74 24.40 -5.73 -5.21
N ALA A 75 25.05 -5.35 -4.10
CA ALA A 75 26.07 -4.31 -4.10
C ALA A 75 27.22 -4.64 -5.06
N GLN A 76 27.70 -5.89 -5.08
CA GLN A 76 28.72 -6.35 -6.03
C GLN A 76 28.22 -6.30 -7.49
N GLN A 77 27.01 -6.77 -7.76
CA GLN A 77 26.43 -6.74 -9.13
C GLN A 77 26.20 -5.33 -9.67
N LEU A 78 26.08 -4.33 -8.79
CA LEU A 78 25.94 -2.93 -9.18
C LEU A 78 27.28 -2.25 -9.51
N GLU A 79 28.42 -2.89 -9.21
CA GLU A 79 29.74 -2.44 -9.69
C GLU A 79 29.90 -2.72 -11.20
N GLU A 80 29.19 -3.72 -11.72
CA GLU A 80 29.17 -4.08 -13.14
C GLU A 80 28.04 -3.37 -13.90
N SER A 81 28.27 -3.00 -15.16
CA SER A 81 27.24 -2.43 -16.01
C SER A 81 26.25 -3.49 -16.49
N GLY A 82 24.96 -3.28 -16.32
CA GLY A 82 23.90 -4.16 -16.84
C GLY A 82 22.79 -4.48 -15.85
N THR A 83 23.06 -4.30 -14.55
CA THR A 83 22.08 -4.50 -13.48
C THR A 83 21.18 -3.28 -13.33
N VAL A 84 19.86 -3.49 -13.24
CA VAL A 84 18.87 -2.43 -13.00
C VAL A 84 18.07 -2.77 -11.75
N VAL A 85 17.97 -1.82 -10.82
CA VAL A 85 17.13 -1.95 -9.61
C VAL A 85 15.80 -1.25 -9.83
N LEU A 86 14.72 -1.99 -9.62
CA LEU A 86 13.34 -1.53 -9.75
C LEU A 86 12.70 -1.49 -8.36
N ASP A 87 12.28 -0.31 -7.90
CA ASP A 87 11.64 -0.13 -6.60
C ASP A 87 10.13 0.09 -6.75
N PHE A 88 9.35 -0.81 -6.13
CA PHE A 88 7.88 -0.84 -6.17
C PHE A 88 7.23 -0.32 -4.87
N THR A 89 8.00 0.31 -3.98
CA THR A 89 7.47 1.00 -2.81
C THR A 89 6.60 2.21 -3.19
N THR A 90 5.98 2.86 -2.22
CA THR A 90 5.26 4.12 -2.47
C THR A 90 6.23 5.21 -2.92
N SER A 91 5.77 6.16 -3.75
CA SER A 91 6.62 7.28 -4.18
C SER A 91 7.21 8.05 -2.98
N ALA A 92 6.41 8.23 -1.92
CA ALA A 92 6.85 8.88 -0.70
C ALA A 92 8.02 8.14 -0.03
N ASN A 93 7.96 6.81 0.06
CA ASN A 93 9.03 5.99 0.63
C ASN A 93 10.30 6.07 -0.21
N PHE A 94 10.17 5.99 -1.54
CA PHE A 94 11.31 6.08 -2.46
C PHE A 94 12.02 7.43 -2.35
N VAL A 95 11.26 8.53 -2.30
CA VAL A 95 11.79 9.89 -2.11
C VAL A 95 12.49 10.01 -0.76
N ALA A 96 11.93 9.41 0.29
CA ALA A 96 12.54 9.43 1.62
C ALA A 96 13.88 8.67 1.66
N ARG A 97 13.97 7.51 1.01
CA ARG A 97 15.20 6.72 0.87
C ARG A 97 15.02 5.62 -0.18
N HIS A 98 16.05 5.39 -0.98
CA HIS A 98 16.10 4.30 -1.95
C HIS A 98 17.56 3.86 -2.20
N ILE A 99 17.72 2.69 -2.83
CA ILE A 99 19.03 2.20 -3.28
C ILE A 99 19.55 3.15 -4.38
N PRO A 100 20.80 3.64 -4.32
CA PRO A 100 21.35 4.51 -5.35
C PRO A 100 21.22 3.90 -6.75
N GLY A 101 20.72 4.69 -7.71
CA GLY A 101 20.52 4.25 -9.09
C GLY A 101 19.23 3.45 -9.34
N ALA A 102 18.44 3.14 -8.31
CA ALA A 102 17.14 2.49 -8.47
C ALA A 102 16.11 3.36 -9.18
N TRP A 103 15.19 2.72 -9.90
CA TRP A 103 14.10 3.38 -10.61
C TRP A 103 12.80 3.10 -9.87
N TRP A 104 12.07 4.16 -9.52
CA TRP A 104 10.73 4.03 -8.96
C TRP A 104 9.70 3.78 -10.05
N LEU A 105 8.82 2.81 -9.84
CA LEU A 105 7.69 2.53 -10.72
C LEU A 105 6.58 1.79 -9.97
N THR A 106 5.38 1.87 -10.54
CA THR A 106 4.25 1.05 -10.10
C THR A 106 4.17 -0.22 -10.94
N ARG A 107 3.69 -1.34 -10.35
CA ARG A 107 3.57 -2.62 -11.06
C ARG A 107 2.76 -2.52 -12.36
N SER A 108 1.77 -1.64 -12.42
CA SER A 108 0.93 -1.41 -13.61
C SER A 108 1.69 -0.78 -14.80
N GLN A 109 2.85 -0.16 -14.54
CA GLN A 109 3.71 0.43 -15.58
C GLN A 109 4.67 -0.59 -16.21
N LEU A 110 4.85 -1.77 -15.59
CA LEU A 110 5.60 -2.86 -16.19
C LEU A 110 4.82 -3.40 -17.39
N ARG A 111 5.40 -3.22 -18.58
CA ARG A 111 4.89 -3.92 -19.75
C ARG A 111 5.30 -5.38 -19.67
N ARG A 112 4.37 -6.29 -19.98
CA ARG A 112 4.72 -7.70 -20.21
C ARG A 112 5.75 -7.73 -21.36
N PRO A 113 6.95 -8.27 -21.18
CA PRO A 113 7.98 -8.22 -22.22
C PRO A 113 7.46 -8.94 -23.48
N GLY A 114 7.35 -8.20 -24.58
CA GLY A 114 7.23 -8.76 -25.91
C GLY A 114 8.62 -8.76 -26.52
N GLY A 115 9.36 -9.85 -26.35
CA GLY A 115 10.73 -10.02 -26.85
C GLY A 115 11.80 -9.27 -26.04
N ASP A 116 12.90 -9.98 -25.77
CA ASP A 116 14.13 -9.59 -25.06
C ASP A 116 14.02 -9.26 -23.54
N PRO A 117 14.46 -10.17 -22.65
CA PRO A 117 14.45 -9.97 -21.20
C PRO A 117 15.50 -8.97 -20.68
N SER A 118 16.46 -8.54 -21.52
CA SER A 118 17.55 -7.65 -21.09
C SER A 118 17.17 -6.16 -21.03
N ARG A 119 15.97 -5.78 -21.50
CA ARG A 119 15.49 -4.38 -21.51
C ARG A 119 14.03 -4.32 -21.05
N PRO A 120 13.75 -4.17 -19.74
CA PRO A 120 12.39 -3.95 -19.27
C PRO A 120 11.84 -2.72 -19.98
N THR A 121 10.89 -2.92 -20.89
CA THR A 121 10.41 -1.81 -21.70
C THR A 121 9.33 -1.08 -20.92
N LEU A 122 9.73 0.02 -20.30
CA LEU A 122 8.85 0.87 -19.51
C LEU A 122 7.90 1.66 -20.41
N ARG A 123 6.70 1.95 -19.91
CA ARG A 123 5.72 2.78 -20.62
C ARG A 123 6.11 4.25 -20.51
N GLY A 124 6.81 4.78 -21.52
CA GLY A 124 7.20 6.20 -21.62
C GLY A 124 8.57 6.52 -20.98
N ASP A 125 9.12 7.68 -21.36
CA ASP A 125 10.42 8.19 -20.87
C ASP A 125 10.25 8.80 -19.47
N LEU A 126 10.58 8.02 -18.44
CA LEU A 126 10.38 8.40 -17.04
C LEU A 126 11.48 9.30 -16.46
N ARG A 127 12.45 9.76 -17.26
CA ARG A 127 13.43 10.76 -16.79
C ARG A 127 12.80 12.08 -16.32
N GLN A 128 11.53 12.34 -16.65
CA GLN A 128 10.86 13.61 -16.34
C GLN A 128 9.77 13.56 -15.26
N GLN A 129 9.38 12.40 -14.72
CA GLN A 129 8.27 12.38 -13.73
C GLN A 129 8.70 12.61 -12.28
N SER A 130 9.98 12.47 -11.95
CA SER A 130 10.51 12.87 -10.63
C SER A 130 10.67 14.38 -10.46
N ALA A 131 10.63 15.15 -11.54
CA ALA A 131 10.66 16.62 -11.49
C ALA A 131 9.32 17.25 -11.04
N GLY A 132 8.21 16.52 -11.17
CA GLY A 132 6.86 17.01 -10.85
C GLY A 132 6.51 17.07 -9.35
N LEU A 133 7.30 16.44 -8.47
CA LEU A 133 7.01 16.38 -7.03
C LEU A 133 7.75 17.47 -6.21
N ARG A 134 8.54 18.35 -6.85
CA ARG A 134 9.20 19.48 -6.17
C ARG A 134 8.41 20.80 -6.24
N GLY A 135 7.19 20.81 -6.75
CA GLY A 135 6.48 22.04 -7.14
C GLY A 135 5.12 22.29 -6.46
N ALA A 136 4.92 21.96 -5.19
CA ALA A 136 3.72 22.38 -4.46
C ALA A 136 4.01 22.55 -2.96
N GLY A 137 4.49 23.73 -2.55
CA GLY A 137 4.68 24.01 -1.12
C GLY A 137 5.56 25.22 -0.77
N GLY A 138 5.54 26.30 -1.57
CA GLY A 138 6.36 27.48 -1.32
C GLY A 138 5.71 28.77 -1.80
N GLY A 139 4.50 29.06 -1.33
CA GLY A 139 3.86 30.37 -1.50
C GLY A 139 3.99 31.15 -0.19
N GLY A 140 4.86 32.15 -0.17
CA GLY A 140 5.17 32.95 1.01
C GLY A 140 3.99 33.80 1.51
N LEU A 141 4.04 34.09 2.80
CA LEU A 141 3.37 35.23 3.40
C LEU A 141 4.41 35.98 4.22
N ASP A 142 4.94 37.03 3.59
CA ASP A 142 5.59 38.14 4.25
C ASP A 142 4.51 39.21 4.42
N ARG A 143 4.15 39.52 5.67
CA ARG A 143 3.63 40.79 6.19
C ARG A 143 3.30 40.68 7.67
#